data_AF-A0A9E6F691-F1
#
_entry.id   AF-A0A9E6F691-F1
#
_cell.length_a   1.000
_cell.length_b   1.000
_cell.length_c   1.000
_cell.angle_alpha   90.00
_cell.angle_beta   90.00
_cell.angle_gamma   90.00
#
_symmetry.space_group_name_H-M   'P 1'
#
loop_
_entity.id
_entity.type
_entity.pdbx_description
1 polymer ?
#
loop_
_entity_poly.entity_id
_entity_poly.type
_entity_poly.pdbx_seq_one_letter_code
_entity_poly.pdbx_strand_id
1 'polypeptide(L)' 'MAGSRVFSLVLRVKYADTDKMQFVYYGRYFEYFEAARNEMLREMGFEYKQLEALGVMLPVVASHA' A
#
# COMPACT_ATOMS: atom_id res chain seq x y z
N MET A 1 -20.32 14.21 -11.60
CA MET A 1 -18.93 13.83 -11.95
C MET A 1 -18.14 13.88 -10.66
N ALA A 2 -17.94 12.75 -9.97
CA ALA A 2 -17.16 12.74 -8.73
C ALA A 2 -15.69 13.03 -9.09
N GLY A 3 -15.14 14.13 -8.58
CA GLY A 3 -13.73 14.46 -8.78
C GLY A 3 -12.82 13.36 -8.23
N SER A 4 -11.67 13.16 -8.88
CA SER A 4 -10.65 12.22 -8.39
C SER A 4 -10.30 12.56 -6.94
N ARG A 5 -10.56 11.64 -6.02
CA ARG A 5 -10.11 11.76 -4.63
C ARG A 5 -8.68 11.22 -4.55
N VAL A 6 -7.78 12.04 -4.00
CA VAL A 6 -6.42 11.63 -3.70
C VAL A 6 -6.37 11.11 -2.26
N PHE A 7 -5.88 9.88 -2.10
CA PHE A 7 -5.58 9.30 -0.79
C PHE A 7 -4.09 9.46 -0.47
N SER A 8 -3.76 9.81 0.77
CA SER A 8 -2.39 10.00 1.24
C SER A 8 -2.17 9.27 2.56
N LEU A 9 -1.11 8.46 2.63
CA LEU A 9 -0.68 7.78 3.85
C LEU A 9 0.71 8.24 4.28
N VAL A 10 0.84 8.68 5.53
CA VAL A 10 2.14 9.02 6.13
C VAL A 10 2.66 7.81 6.89
N LEU A 11 3.80 7.29 6.44
CA LEU A 11 4.49 6.17 7.08
C LEU A 11 5.80 6.63 7.73
N ARG A 12 6.08 6.09 8.92
CA ARG A 12 7.41 6.21 9.52
C ARG A 12 8.33 5.16 8.89
N VAL A 13 9.41 5.61 8.25
CA VAL A 13 10.48 4.73 7.79
C VAL A 13 11.14 4.06 8.98
N LYS A 14 11.19 2.72 9.00
CA LYS A 14 11.88 1.97 10.04
C LYS A 14 13.35 1.83 9.65
N TYR A 15 14.24 1.77 10.64
CA TYR A 15 15.66 1.50 10.38
C TYR A 15 15.86 0.19 9.58
N ALA A 16 15.04 -0.83 9.84
CA ALA A 16 15.04 -2.09 9.12
C ALA A 16 14.67 -1.98 7.61
N ASP A 17 14.05 -0.88 7.19
CA ASP A 17 13.75 -0.63 5.78
C ASP A 17 14.91 0.06 5.04
N THR A 18 15.97 0.43 5.76
CA THR A 18 17.12 1.14 5.21
C THR A 18 18.29 0.22 4.89
N ASP A 19 19.16 0.64 3.98
CA ASP A 19 20.41 -0.06 3.66
C ASP A 19 21.66 0.71 4.16
N LYS A 20 22.85 0.18 3.85
CA LYS A 20 24.12 0.82 4.23
C LYS A 20 24.32 2.21 3.63
N MET A 21 23.58 2.58 2.59
CA MET A 21 23.63 3.91 1.99
C MET A 21 22.73 4.92 2.72
N GLN A 22 22.03 4.50 3.79
CA GLN A 22 21.15 5.35 4.60
C GLN A 22 19.87 5.81 3.88
N PHE A 23 19.46 5.09 2.84
CA PHE A 23 18.18 5.30 2.15
C PHE A 23 17.28 4.09 2.37
N VAL A 24 15.98 4.28 2.11
CA VAL A 24 15.04 3.15 1.98
C VAL A 24 15.52 2.27 0.84
N TYR A 25 15.77 1.00 1.12
CA TYR A 25 16.14 0.03 0.10
C TYR A 25 15.01 -0.07 -0.93
N TYR A 26 15.33 0.02 -2.22
CA TYR A 26 14.32 0.13 -3.29
C TYR A 26 13.29 -1.02 -3.28
N GLY A 27 13.70 -2.21 -2.81
CA GLY A 27 12.80 -3.35 -2.67
C GLY A 27 11.65 -3.13 -1.68
N ARG A 28 11.77 -2.16 -0.77
CA ARG A 28 10.80 -1.86 0.30
C ARG A 28 9.62 -0.99 -0.13
N TYR A 29 9.69 -0.38 -1.32
CA TYR A 29 8.62 0.53 -1.76
C TYR A 29 7.33 -0.21 -2.07
N PHE A 30 7.37 -1.49 -2.47
CA PHE A 30 6.15 -2.26 -2.73
C PHE A 30 5.33 -2.50 -1.46
N GLU A 31 5.97 -2.72 -0.32
CA GLU A 31 5.28 -2.81 0.97
C GLU A 31 4.65 -1.47 1.37
N TYR A 32 5.25 -0.34 0.99
CA TYR A 32 4.67 0.98 1.25
C TYR A 32 3.44 1.23 0.37
N PHE A 33 3.49 0.84 -0.90
CA PHE A 33 2.33 0.88 -1.80
C PHE A 33 1.20 -0.03 -1.33
N GLU A 34 1.51 -1.23 -0.85
CA GLU A 34 0.54 -2.15 -0.26
C GLU A 34 -0.12 -1.54 0.99
N ALA A 35 0.65 -0.95 1.90
CA ALA A 35 0.11 -0.29 3.07
C ALA A 35 -0.84 0.87 2.69
N ALA A 36 -0.45 1.71 1.73
CA ALA A 36 -1.29 2.79 1.23
C ALA A 36 -2.59 2.26 0.59
N ARG A 37 -2.52 1.20 -0.23
CA ARG A 37 -3.69 0.55 -0.81
C ARG A 37 -4.64 0.02 0.26
N ASN A 38 -4.11 -0.65 1.28
CA ASN A 38 -4.92 -1.25 2.34
C ASN A 38 -5.63 -0.19 3.19
N GLU A 39 -4.95 0.91 3.54
CA GLU A 39 -5.57 2.02 4.27
C GLU A 39 -6.56 2.80 3.41
N MET A 40 -6.30 2.95 2.10
CA MET A 40 -7.25 3.53 1.16
C MET A 40 -8.55 2.71 1.08
N LEU A 41 -8.44 1.38 0.97
CA LEU A 41 -9.60 0.49 0.97
C LEU A 41 -10.38 0.61 2.29
N ARG A 42 -9.67 0.70 3.42
CA ARG A 42 -10.30 0.90 4.73
C ARG A 42 -11.06 2.23 4.81
N GLU A 43 -10.50 3.33 4.29
CA GLU A 43 -11.20 4.62 4.21
C GLU A 43 -12.48 4.53 3.37
N MET A 44 -12.47 3.69 2.33
CA MET A 44 -13.64 3.39 1.51
C MET A 44 -14.65 2.43 2.16
N GLY A 45 -14.37 1.93 3.37
CA GLY A 45 -15.23 0.99 4.10
C GLY A 45 -14.98 -0.48 3.79
N PHE A 46 -13.86 -0.82 3.13
CA PHE A 46 -13.50 -2.19 2.80
C PHE A 46 -12.26 -2.63 3.59
N GLU A 47 -12.44 -3.55 4.54
CA GLU A 47 -11.29 -4.23 5.13
C GLU A 47 -10.83 -5.37 4.21
N TYR A 48 -9.51 -5.52 4.03
CA TYR A 48 -8.94 -6.55 3.14
C TYR A 48 -9.45 -7.96 3.49
N LYS A 49 -9.54 -8.29 4.78
CA LYS A 49 -10.06 -9.57 5.28
C LYS A 49 -11.53 -9.81 4.90
N GLN A 50 -12.33 -8.75 4.82
CA GLN A 50 -13.74 -8.86 4.39
C GLN A 50 -13.80 -9.18 2.90
N LEU A 51 -12.94 -8.58 2.07
CA LEU A 51 -12.84 -8.89 0.65
C LEU A 51 -12.46 -10.36 0.42
N GLU A 52 -11.47 -10.86 1.16
CA GLU A 52 -11.08 -12.29 1.11
C GLU A 52 -12.23 -13.22 1.52
N ALA A 53 -12.98 -12.88 2.58
CA ALA A 53 -14.14 -13.63 3.02
C ALA A 53 -15.29 -13.65 1.98
N LEU A 54 -15.37 -12.62 1.14
CA LEU A 54 -16.30 -12.55 0.00
C LEU A 54 -15.77 -13.29 -1.25
N GLY A 55 -14.60 -13.93 -1.16
CA GLY A 55 -13.96 -14.61 -2.29
C GLY A 55 -13.28 -13.66 -3.28
N VAL A 56 -13.10 -12.39 -2.92
CA VAL A 56 -12.44 -11.39 -3.76
C VAL A 56 -10.95 -11.38 -3.46
N MET A 57 -10.13 -11.55 -4.50
CA MET A 57 -8.68 -11.44 -4.44
C MET A 57 -8.19 -10.22 -5.24
N LEU A 58 -7.16 -9.55 -4.74
CA LEU A 58 -6.55 -8.37 -5.37
C LEU A 58 -5.08 -8.62 -5.75
N PRO A 59 -4.80 -9.52 -6.72
CA PRO A 59 -3.43 -9.81 -7.12
C PRO A 59 -2.76 -8.61 -7.80
N VAL A 60 -1.49 -8.39 -7.50
CA VAL A 60 -0.67 -7.42 -8.24
C VAL A 60 -0.30 -8.03 -9.60
N VAL A 61 -0.81 -7.46 -10.68
CA VAL A 61 -0.58 -7.96 -12.06
C VAL A 61 0.67 -7.37 -12.70
N ALA A 62 1.07 -6.17 -12.29
CA ALA A 62 2.26 -5.48 -12.77
C ALA A 62 2.71 -4.44 -11.75
N SER A 63 4.00 -4.16 -11.75
CA SER A 63 4.64 -3.08 -11.01
C SER A 63 5.80 -2.54 -11.83
N HIS A 64 6.04 -1.24 -11.74
CA HIS A 64 7.14 -0.58 -12.43
C HIS A 64 7.96 0.19 -11.40
N ALA A 65 9.28 0.12 -11.54
CA ALA A 65 10.26 0.85 -10.74
C ALA A 65 10.98 1.86 -11.63
#